data_AF-A0A0K0GK25-F1
#
_entry.id   AF-A0A0K0GK25-F1
#
_cell.length_a   1.000
_cell.length_b   1.000
_cell.length_c   1.000
_cell.angle_alpha   90.00
_cell.angle_beta   90.00
_cell.angle_gamma   90.00
#
_symmetry.space_group_name_H-M   'P 1'
#
loop_
_entity.id
_entity.type
_entity.pdbx_description
1 polymer ?
#
loop_
_entity_poly.entity_id
_entity_poly.type
_entity_poly.pdbx_seq_one_letter_code
_entity_poly.pdbx_strand_id
1 'polypeptide(L)'
;MPLGNASAAALQQLGGAAWAARPLRPSDNPTRLVSATFHGMPAPSLANPAAMATTTVGSALSVTRSDGSTQRYALAYHPFFVTGDQVPDGNGGTLLAGGYYDIQHRPIIDRSKPGAERAFFSDCPDGSSLLTLPHAKVPGVKGNHVFAVVQFEYTTRDQAGNDVNRHLPAPIAVLTLDQDPATGKLSLVKYHNVDTAPVHGLWTTCGASLSPWNTHLSSEEYEPDATALAGNTQFRSYSTHLYGDPEKANPYHYGHLPEITVHPDGTGSVRKHYCLGRISHELVQVMPDQRTVLMGDDATNGGLFMFIADRKADLSAGTLYVGKWHQTSGIGPGAATLSWIKLGHATSAEIQAMADRLTAADILDVHLSDPGDAAFTKIPFNGTFNWIRIKPGMEKAATYLETHRYAALAGGSLGFTKLEGTTVNAHDKVAYMAMSYIVTSMLNGSGDVKVQGPEAGAVYALNLRGGQRDSHGAPIHSDWVPIDMAAPAALTGHNLAKADALGNLADPERIANPDNLKFSESLRTLFIGEDSSLHVNNFLWAYNVDNGTLTRVLSVPAGAESTGLHAVDEIHGWTYVMSNCQHPGDWESPLHDTVKATLDPLVRANYKDRFGGAVGYLTGDPVAVQLGKA
;
A
#
# COMPACT_ATOMS: atom_id res chain seq x y z
N MET A 1 66.05 -36.58 -59.75
CA MET A 1 67.35 -36.20 -59.18
C MET A 1 67.15 -34.95 -58.34
N PRO A 2 67.75 -34.79 -57.15
CA PRO A 2 68.13 -35.75 -56.09
C PRO A 2 67.12 -35.69 -54.91
N LEU A 3 66.73 -36.78 -54.23
CA LEU A 3 67.43 -37.69 -53.29
C LEU A 3 67.61 -37.15 -51.86
N GLY A 4 67.13 -37.94 -50.88
CA GLY A 4 67.49 -37.87 -49.46
C GLY A 4 66.32 -38.17 -48.51
N ASN A 5 65.86 -39.42 -48.42
CA ASN A 5 66.20 -40.44 -47.38
C ASN A 5 65.46 -40.22 -46.05
N ALA A 6 64.44 -41.06 -45.74
CA ALA A 6 64.51 -42.33 -44.99
C ALA A 6 63.91 -42.07 -43.58
N SER A 7 63.15 -42.90 -42.88
CA SER A 7 62.77 -44.32 -42.88
C SER A 7 61.70 -44.44 -41.77
N ALA A 8 60.53 -45.05 -41.98
CA ALA A 8 60.19 -46.47 -41.77
C ALA A 8 59.37 -46.75 -40.47
N ALA A 9 58.39 -47.65 -40.64
CA ALA A 9 57.58 -48.41 -39.67
C ALA A 9 56.53 -47.62 -38.84
N ALA A 10 55.22 -47.73 -39.05
CA ALA A 10 54.29 -48.88 -39.04
C ALA A 10 54.03 -49.46 -37.62
N LEU A 11 52.89 -49.11 -37.01
CA LEU A 11 51.74 -50.02 -36.72
C LEU A 11 50.69 -49.37 -35.78
N GLN A 12 49.42 -49.59 -36.14
CA GLN A 12 48.22 -49.75 -35.27
C GLN A 12 47.69 -48.56 -34.45
N GLN A 13 46.48 -48.09 -34.81
CA GLN A 13 45.24 -48.45 -34.09
C GLN A 13 43.99 -47.89 -34.80
N LEU A 14 43.01 -48.77 -34.99
CA LEU A 14 41.61 -48.44 -35.25
C LEU A 14 41.01 -47.87 -33.94
N GLY A 15 40.37 -46.70 -34.01
CA GLY A 15 39.63 -46.11 -32.89
C GLY A 15 38.59 -45.12 -33.41
N GLY A 16 37.32 -45.36 -33.05
CA GLY A 16 36.15 -44.71 -33.63
C GLY A 16 36.09 -43.19 -33.48
N ALA A 17 35.51 -42.55 -34.48
CA ALA A 17 35.15 -41.14 -34.46
C ALA A 17 34.07 -40.90 -33.39
N ALA A 18 34.49 -40.51 -32.20
CA ALA A 18 33.61 -39.88 -31.23
C ALA A 18 33.21 -38.50 -31.78
N TRP A 19 31.91 -38.31 -31.99
CA TRP A 19 31.32 -37.00 -32.24
C TRP A 19 31.58 -36.14 -31.01
N ALA A 20 32.57 -35.25 -31.08
CA ALA A 20 32.74 -34.18 -30.11
C ALA A 20 31.54 -33.22 -30.26
N ALA A 21 30.61 -33.29 -29.32
CA ALA A 21 29.56 -32.30 -29.18
C ALA A 21 30.22 -30.92 -29.02
N ARG A 22 30.01 -30.04 -30.01
CA ARG A 22 30.33 -28.62 -29.86
C ARG A 22 29.51 -28.08 -28.69
N PRO A 23 30.09 -27.27 -27.78
CA PRO A 23 29.28 -26.53 -26.82
C PRO A 23 28.31 -25.65 -27.62
N LEU A 24 27.02 -25.82 -27.36
CA LEU A 24 25.99 -24.92 -27.86
C LEU A 24 26.35 -23.51 -27.36
N ARG A 25 26.55 -22.58 -28.30
CA ARG A 25 26.61 -21.15 -27.95
C ARG A 25 25.28 -20.79 -27.26
N PRO A 26 25.29 -19.97 -26.19
CA PRO A 26 24.07 -19.31 -25.75
C PRO A 26 23.42 -18.64 -26.96
N SER A 27 22.11 -18.79 -27.12
CA SER A 27 21.39 -18.07 -28.17
C SER A 27 21.56 -16.57 -27.95
N ASP A 28 22.10 -15.85 -28.93
CA ASP A 28 22.34 -14.39 -28.89
C ASP A 28 21.05 -13.54 -28.83
N ASN A 29 19.89 -14.15 -28.58
CA ASN A 29 18.59 -13.47 -28.47
C ASN A 29 17.89 -13.84 -27.16
N PRO A 30 17.84 -12.94 -26.16
CA PRO A 30 17.09 -13.19 -24.94
C PRO A 30 15.60 -13.36 -25.26
N THR A 31 14.99 -14.39 -24.68
CA THR A 31 13.55 -14.64 -24.86
C THR A 31 12.76 -13.64 -24.02
N ARG A 32 11.75 -13.01 -24.62
CA ARG A 32 10.92 -11.99 -23.97
C ARG A 32 9.56 -12.55 -23.59
N LEU A 33 8.95 -12.00 -22.54
CA LEU A 33 7.57 -12.28 -22.17
C LEU A 33 6.64 -11.93 -23.34
N VAL A 34 5.70 -12.83 -23.64
CA VAL A 34 4.59 -12.62 -24.58
C VAL A 34 3.28 -12.52 -23.83
N SER A 35 3.05 -13.44 -22.89
CA SER A 35 1.86 -13.42 -22.04
C SER A 35 2.10 -14.09 -20.70
N ALA A 36 1.36 -13.62 -19.72
CA ALA A 36 1.29 -14.17 -18.37
C ALA A 36 -0.18 -14.55 -18.08
N THR A 37 -0.39 -15.72 -17.48
CA THR A 37 -1.74 -16.18 -17.12
C THR A 37 -1.72 -16.79 -15.72
N PHE A 38 -2.42 -16.14 -14.80
CA PHE A 38 -2.66 -16.66 -13.47
C PHE A 38 -3.72 -17.76 -13.52
N HIS A 39 -3.48 -18.82 -12.77
CA HIS A 39 -4.39 -19.94 -12.53
C HIS A 39 -4.80 -19.87 -11.08
N GLY A 40 -6.09 -19.66 -10.85
CA GLY A 40 -6.60 -19.35 -9.52
C GLY A 40 -6.66 -20.53 -8.57
N MET A 41 -7.04 -20.22 -7.34
CA MET A 41 -7.37 -21.16 -6.28
C MET A 41 -8.79 -20.92 -5.75
N PRO A 42 -9.49 -21.95 -5.24
CA PRO A 42 -10.76 -21.75 -4.54
C PRO A 42 -10.54 -21.01 -3.21
N ALA A 43 -11.59 -20.38 -2.68
CA ALA A 43 -11.58 -19.87 -1.32
C ALA A 43 -11.40 -21.05 -0.33
N PRO A 44 -10.57 -20.90 0.74
CA PRO A 44 -10.47 -21.90 1.79
C PRO A 44 -11.82 -22.15 2.49
N SER A 45 -11.98 -23.32 3.12
CA SER A 45 -13.20 -23.69 3.83
C SER A 45 -12.91 -24.56 5.05
N LEU A 46 -13.92 -24.79 5.89
CA LEU A 46 -13.82 -25.66 7.07
C LEU A 46 -13.50 -27.14 6.77
N ALA A 47 -13.48 -27.55 5.49
CA ALA A 47 -12.91 -28.84 5.11
C ALA A 47 -11.38 -28.90 5.33
N ASN A 48 -10.71 -27.74 5.35
CA ASN A 48 -9.31 -27.59 5.74
C ASN A 48 -9.13 -26.31 6.60
N PRO A 49 -9.48 -26.36 7.90
CA PRO A 49 -9.42 -25.19 8.78
C PRO A 49 -8.02 -24.57 8.90
N ALA A 50 -6.96 -25.38 8.76
CA ALA A 50 -5.59 -24.87 8.79
C ALA A 50 -5.34 -23.85 7.67
N ALA A 51 -5.86 -24.10 6.46
CA ALA A 51 -5.74 -23.16 5.33
C ALA A 51 -6.52 -21.85 5.53
N MET A 52 -7.60 -21.87 6.33
CA MET A 52 -8.30 -20.63 6.71
C MET A 52 -7.56 -19.86 7.81
N ALA A 53 -6.61 -20.49 8.52
CA ALA A 53 -5.89 -19.92 9.65
C ALA A 53 -4.41 -19.59 9.35
N THR A 54 -4.02 -19.60 8.07
CA THR A 54 -2.68 -19.24 7.57
C THR A 54 -2.79 -18.56 6.21
N THR A 55 -1.75 -17.83 5.80
CA THR A 55 -1.64 -17.38 4.41
C THR A 55 -1.51 -18.60 3.50
N THR A 56 -2.47 -18.77 2.60
CA THR A 56 -2.60 -19.96 1.75
C THR A 56 -2.49 -19.58 0.29
N VAL A 57 -1.68 -20.36 -0.44
CA VAL A 57 -1.48 -20.23 -1.88
C VAL A 57 -1.66 -21.60 -2.52
N GLY A 58 -2.62 -21.71 -3.44
CA GLY A 58 -2.82 -22.87 -4.31
C GLY A 58 -2.82 -22.50 -5.79
N SER A 59 -2.42 -21.26 -6.11
CA SER A 59 -2.44 -20.69 -7.44
C SER A 59 -1.15 -20.98 -8.22
N ALA A 60 -1.17 -20.69 -9.52
CA ALA A 60 0.00 -20.85 -10.39
C ALA A 60 0.08 -19.71 -11.41
N LEU A 61 1.26 -19.48 -11.97
CA LEU A 61 1.48 -18.54 -13.07
C LEU A 61 2.06 -19.28 -14.28
N SER A 62 1.46 -19.12 -15.46
CA SER A 62 2.05 -19.56 -16.72
C SER A 62 2.64 -18.37 -17.46
N VAL A 63 3.91 -18.47 -17.84
CA VAL A 63 4.66 -17.48 -18.61
C VAL A 63 4.94 -18.06 -19.99
N THR A 64 4.43 -17.41 -21.03
CA THR A 64 4.71 -17.74 -22.44
C THR A 64 5.69 -16.72 -23.00
N ARG A 65 6.71 -17.21 -23.72
CA ARG A 65 7.82 -16.40 -24.23
C ARG A 65 7.86 -16.36 -25.76
N SER A 66 8.68 -15.45 -26.29
CA SER A 66 8.79 -15.18 -27.74
C SER A 66 9.34 -16.34 -28.57
N ASP A 67 9.97 -17.34 -27.93
CA ASP A 67 10.41 -18.59 -28.57
C ASP A 67 9.30 -19.66 -28.63
N GLY A 68 8.10 -19.33 -28.14
CA GLY A 68 6.96 -20.24 -28.03
C GLY A 68 7.01 -21.16 -26.81
N SER A 69 8.03 -21.06 -25.96
CA SER A 69 8.08 -21.82 -24.72
C SER A 69 7.09 -21.29 -23.69
N THR A 70 6.43 -22.21 -22.98
CA THR A 70 5.59 -21.88 -21.81
C THR A 70 6.16 -22.57 -20.58
N GLN A 71 6.33 -21.81 -19.51
CA GLN A 71 6.72 -22.31 -18.20
C GLN A 71 5.63 -22.03 -17.18
N ARG A 72 5.22 -23.07 -16.46
CA ARG A 72 4.27 -22.96 -15.34
C ARG A 72 5.03 -22.96 -14.02
N TYR A 73 4.76 -21.98 -13.19
CA TYR A 73 5.27 -21.82 -11.83
C TYR A 73 4.13 -22.11 -10.86
N ALA A 74 4.29 -23.07 -9.96
CA ALA A 74 3.46 -23.13 -8.77
C ALA A 74 3.84 -21.92 -7.90
N LEU A 75 2.85 -21.14 -7.46
CA LEU A 75 3.12 -20.00 -6.61
C LEU A 75 3.11 -20.43 -5.14
N ALA A 76 3.92 -19.75 -4.33
CA ALA A 76 3.96 -19.94 -2.88
C ALA A 76 4.21 -18.62 -2.16
N TYR A 77 3.74 -18.55 -0.92
CA TYR A 77 4.01 -17.45 -0.01
C TYR A 77 5.27 -17.72 0.82
N HIS A 78 6.16 -16.74 0.89
CA HIS A 78 7.37 -16.81 1.70
C HIS A 78 7.43 -15.61 2.68
N PRO A 79 7.22 -15.83 3.98
CA PRO A 79 7.40 -14.78 4.97
C PRO A 79 8.89 -14.49 5.19
N PHE A 80 9.24 -13.22 5.42
CA PHE A 80 10.52 -12.85 6.02
C PHE A 80 10.51 -13.11 7.53
N PHE A 81 9.38 -12.83 8.18
CA PHE A 81 9.14 -13.01 9.61
C PHE A 81 7.64 -12.87 9.92
N VAL A 82 7.26 -13.26 11.14
CA VAL A 82 6.05 -12.78 11.82
C VAL A 82 6.46 -11.69 12.81
N THR A 83 5.74 -10.58 12.87
CA THR A 83 6.08 -9.50 13.82
C THR A 83 6.11 -10.02 15.25
N GLY A 84 6.99 -9.43 16.06
CA GLY A 84 7.37 -9.97 17.37
C GLY A 84 8.47 -11.02 17.35
N ASP A 85 8.89 -11.52 16.18
CA ASP A 85 10.13 -12.30 16.05
C ASP A 85 11.37 -11.45 16.35
N GLN A 86 12.40 -12.09 16.89
CA GLN A 86 13.74 -11.53 17.00
C GLN A 86 14.46 -11.73 15.67
N VAL A 87 14.76 -10.63 14.97
CA VAL A 87 15.37 -10.62 13.64
C VAL A 87 16.78 -10.03 13.67
N PRO A 88 17.69 -10.41 12.75
CA PRO A 88 19.08 -9.93 12.79
C PRO A 88 19.20 -8.40 12.67
N ASP A 89 20.04 -7.79 13.49
CA ASP A 89 20.33 -6.34 13.44
C ASP A 89 21.47 -5.96 12.46
N GLY A 90 22.10 -6.97 11.85
CA GLY A 90 23.26 -6.82 10.96
C GLY A 90 24.62 -6.61 11.67
N ASN A 91 24.63 -6.55 13.01
CA ASN A 91 25.81 -6.32 13.87
C ASN A 91 26.09 -7.51 14.81
N GLY A 92 25.45 -8.65 14.56
CA GLY A 92 25.59 -9.88 15.37
C GLY A 92 24.60 -10.00 16.53
N GLY A 93 23.69 -9.04 16.68
CA GLY A 93 22.57 -9.07 17.61
C GLY A 93 21.21 -9.27 16.92
N THR A 94 20.14 -9.01 17.66
CA THR A 94 18.76 -9.07 17.14
C THR A 94 17.96 -7.84 17.56
N LEU A 95 16.90 -7.55 16.80
CA LEU A 95 15.89 -6.55 17.09
C LEU A 95 14.49 -7.19 17.01
N LEU A 96 13.52 -6.57 17.68
CA LEU A 96 12.12 -6.99 17.64
C LEU A 96 11.46 -6.47 16.36
N ALA A 97 11.03 -7.37 15.47
CA ALA A 97 10.34 -6.99 14.24
C ALA A 97 8.99 -6.31 14.55
N GLY A 98 8.73 -5.15 13.93
CA GLY A 98 7.53 -4.34 14.17
C GLY A 98 7.50 -3.66 15.55
N GLY A 99 8.62 -3.61 16.27
CA GLY A 99 8.68 -3.03 17.62
C GLY A 99 8.45 -1.51 17.66
N TYR A 100 7.80 -1.03 18.71
CA TYR A 100 7.51 0.40 18.92
C TYR A 100 8.59 1.12 19.73
N TYR A 101 8.93 2.34 19.31
CA TYR A 101 9.94 3.17 19.95
C TYR A 101 9.42 4.60 20.16
N ASP A 102 9.81 5.22 21.27
CA ASP A 102 9.53 6.63 21.53
C ASP A 102 10.46 7.56 20.73
N ILE A 103 10.25 8.87 20.84
CA ILE A 103 11.04 9.88 20.10
C ILE A 103 12.53 9.92 20.52
N GLN A 104 12.89 9.27 21.63
CA GLN A 104 14.28 9.07 22.07
C GLN A 104 14.81 7.67 21.75
N HIS A 105 14.13 6.92 20.88
CA HIS A 105 14.53 5.59 20.41
C HIS A 105 14.57 4.54 21.52
N ARG A 106 13.76 4.71 22.57
CA ARG A 106 13.61 3.71 23.63
C ARG A 106 12.39 2.84 23.32
N PRO A 107 12.47 1.50 23.50
CA PRO A 107 11.32 0.64 23.33
C PRO A 107 10.14 1.07 24.20
N ILE A 108 8.94 1.13 23.61
CA ILE A 108 7.71 1.40 24.35
C ILE A 108 7.24 0.08 24.98
N ILE A 109 7.13 0.05 26.30
CA ILE A 109 6.83 -1.16 27.06
C ILE A 109 5.33 -1.21 27.38
N ASP A 110 4.69 -2.29 26.95
CA ASP A 110 3.35 -2.69 27.38
C ASP A 110 3.38 -3.15 28.84
N ARG A 111 2.68 -2.39 29.69
CA ARG A 111 2.53 -2.62 31.13
C ARG A 111 1.10 -2.94 31.53
N SER A 112 0.22 -3.21 30.56
CA SER A 112 -1.21 -3.48 30.79
C SER A 112 -1.45 -4.75 31.63
N LYS A 113 -0.52 -5.71 31.58
CA LYS A 113 -0.57 -6.96 32.33
C LYS A 113 0.63 -7.07 33.29
N PRO A 114 0.44 -6.81 34.60
CA PRO A 114 1.51 -6.87 35.59
C PRO A 114 2.21 -8.24 35.61
N GLY A 115 3.55 -8.23 35.63
CA GLY A 115 4.39 -9.43 35.64
C GLY A 115 4.57 -10.11 34.27
N ALA A 116 4.04 -9.52 33.20
CA ALA A 116 4.21 -9.95 31.82
C ALA A 116 4.68 -8.80 30.91
N GLU A 117 5.36 -7.80 31.47
CA GLU A 117 5.78 -6.61 30.72
C GLU A 117 6.67 -6.97 29.53
N ARG A 118 6.38 -6.41 28.36
CA ARG A 118 7.16 -6.61 27.13
C ARG A 118 7.14 -5.35 26.26
N ALA A 119 8.07 -5.23 25.31
CA ALA A 119 7.98 -4.18 24.31
C ALA A 119 6.75 -4.41 23.40
N PHE A 120 6.02 -3.34 23.07
CA PHE A 120 5.00 -3.38 22.04
C PHE A 120 5.62 -3.76 20.69
N PHE A 121 4.87 -4.53 19.90
CA PHE A 121 5.11 -4.73 18.48
C PHE A 121 3.77 -4.82 17.75
N SER A 122 3.78 -4.43 16.49
CA SER A 122 2.59 -4.29 15.68
C SER A 122 2.13 -5.64 15.14
N ASP A 123 0.84 -5.95 15.27
CA ASP A 123 0.17 -7.00 14.49
C ASP A 123 -0.20 -6.53 13.08
N CYS A 124 0.12 -5.28 12.73
CA CYS A 124 -0.34 -4.61 11.53
C CYS A 124 0.76 -4.14 10.56
N PRO A 125 1.52 -5.07 9.93
CA PRO A 125 2.40 -4.70 8.82
C PRO A 125 1.59 -4.32 7.57
N ASP A 126 1.88 -3.14 7.01
CA ASP A 126 1.14 -2.61 5.87
C ASP A 126 2.09 -2.21 4.72
N GLY A 127 2.03 -0.97 4.24
CA GLY A 127 2.70 -0.45 3.07
C GLY A 127 4.14 -0.93 2.95
N SER A 128 4.45 -1.52 1.78
CA SER A 128 5.76 -2.10 1.53
C SER A 128 6.29 -1.72 0.16
N SER A 129 7.61 -1.65 0.02
CA SER A 129 8.26 -1.46 -1.27
C SER A 129 9.55 -2.27 -1.33
N LEU A 130 9.84 -2.85 -2.50
CA LEU A 130 11.04 -3.63 -2.76
C LEU A 130 11.88 -2.87 -3.80
N LEU A 131 13.16 -2.68 -3.53
CA LEU A 131 14.05 -1.89 -4.38
C LEU A 131 15.50 -2.40 -4.35
N THR A 132 16.31 -1.88 -5.26
CA THR A 132 17.77 -2.09 -5.30
C THR A 132 18.48 -0.75 -5.19
N LEU A 133 19.75 -0.77 -4.78
CA LEU A 133 20.60 0.42 -4.78
C LEU A 133 21.92 0.12 -5.49
N PRO A 134 22.45 1.06 -6.28
CA PRO A 134 23.81 0.94 -6.78
C PRO A 134 24.79 0.95 -5.61
N HIS A 135 25.86 0.15 -5.73
CA HIS A 135 26.96 0.10 -4.76
C HIS A 135 26.54 -0.27 -3.32
N ALA A 136 25.45 -1.02 -3.16
CA ALA A 136 25.06 -1.60 -1.88
C ALA A 136 26.21 -2.43 -1.26
N LYS A 137 26.45 -2.24 0.04
CA LYS A 137 27.52 -2.89 0.80
C LYS A 137 27.03 -3.22 2.19
N VAL A 138 26.17 -4.24 2.29
CA VAL A 138 25.73 -4.76 3.58
C VAL A 138 26.42 -6.11 3.86
N PRO A 139 27.12 -6.26 4.99
CA PRO A 139 27.68 -7.55 5.40
C PRO A 139 26.61 -8.64 5.51
N GLY A 140 26.99 -9.89 5.21
CA GLY A 140 26.11 -11.06 5.34
C GLY A 140 25.31 -11.43 4.08
N VAL A 141 25.17 -10.51 3.11
CA VAL A 141 24.59 -10.80 1.79
C VAL A 141 25.61 -11.60 0.95
N LYS A 142 25.16 -12.72 0.37
CA LYS A 142 26.00 -13.65 -0.42
C LYS A 142 25.70 -13.58 -1.92
N GLY A 143 24.44 -13.36 -2.26
CA GLY A 143 23.93 -13.13 -3.60
C GLY A 143 23.84 -11.64 -3.90
N ASN A 144 22.67 -11.21 -4.42
CA ASN A 144 22.43 -9.81 -4.75
C ASN A 144 21.75 -9.07 -3.60
N HIS A 145 22.17 -7.82 -3.36
CA HIS A 145 21.53 -6.94 -2.40
C HIS A 145 20.16 -6.48 -2.90
N VAL A 146 19.13 -6.76 -2.12
CA VAL A 146 17.78 -6.22 -2.29
C VAL A 146 17.36 -5.59 -0.98
N PHE A 147 16.59 -4.50 -1.04
CA PHE A 147 16.05 -3.84 0.14
C PHE A 147 14.52 -3.85 0.08
N ALA A 148 13.89 -4.02 1.24
CA ALA A 148 12.49 -3.68 1.41
C ALA A 148 12.34 -2.57 2.44
N VAL A 149 11.37 -1.68 2.25
CA VAL A 149 10.86 -0.80 3.30
C VAL A 149 9.48 -1.31 3.66
N VAL A 150 9.20 -1.45 4.96
CA VAL A 150 7.93 -1.94 5.50
C VAL A 150 7.49 -1.01 6.61
N GLN A 151 6.25 -0.53 6.54
CA GLN A 151 5.63 0.29 7.57
C GLN A 151 4.58 -0.52 8.35
N PHE A 152 4.27 -0.06 9.55
CA PHE A 152 3.40 -0.76 10.48
C PHE A 152 2.35 0.22 10.99
N GLU A 153 1.10 0.00 10.58
CA GLU A 153 0.05 0.99 10.66
C GLU A 153 -0.36 1.29 12.12
N TYR A 154 -0.73 0.25 12.86
CA TYR A 154 -1.11 0.35 14.27
C TYR A 154 -0.84 -0.97 15.03
N THR A 155 -1.29 -1.03 16.28
CA THR A 155 -1.39 -2.28 17.06
C THR A 155 -2.82 -2.40 17.53
N THR A 156 -3.46 -3.55 17.33
CA THR A 156 -4.88 -3.70 17.65
C THR A 156 -5.11 -3.65 19.15
N ARG A 157 -4.27 -4.35 19.92
CA ARG A 157 -4.53 -4.60 21.35
C ARG A 157 -3.28 -4.70 22.22
N ASP A 158 -3.42 -4.30 23.49
CA ASP A 158 -2.43 -4.56 24.54
C ASP A 158 -2.54 -5.99 25.11
N GLN A 159 -1.63 -6.37 26.01
CA GLN A 159 -1.64 -7.69 26.66
C GLN A 159 -2.82 -7.95 27.60
N ALA A 160 -3.53 -6.90 28.04
CA ALA A 160 -4.79 -7.04 28.77
C ALA A 160 -6.00 -7.19 27.82
N GLY A 161 -5.80 -7.01 26.51
CA GLY A 161 -6.83 -7.10 25.49
C GLY A 161 -7.58 -5.78 25.28
N ASN A 162 -7.10 -4.66 25.81
CA ASN A 162 -7.67 -3.36 25.52
C ASN A 162 -7.28 -2.91 24.12
N ASP A 163 -8.18 -2.18 23.44
CA ASP A 163 -7.89 -1.54 22.16
C ASP A 163 -6.79 -0.49 22.30
N VAL A 164 -5.82 -0.52 21.39
CA VAL A 164 -4.74 0.46 21.29
C VAL A 164 -4.50 0.93 19.84
N ASN A 165 -5.50 0.74 18.97
CA ASN A 165 -5.48 1.18 17.59
C ASN A 165 -5.15 2.70 17.53
N ARG A 166 -4.07 3.08 16.84
CA ARG A 166 -3.53 4.46 16.74
C ARG A 166 -3.14 5.15 18.06
N HIS A 167 -2.91 4.40 19.15
CA HIS A 167 -2.41 4.95 20.42
C HIS A 167 -0.88 5.06 20.49
N LEU A 168 -0.16 4.56 19.48
CA LEU A 168 1.30 4.40 19.47
C LEU A 168 1.90 5.02 18.19
N PRO A 169 3.16 5.51 18.22
CA PRO A 169 3.83 6.02 17.02
C PRO A 169 4.14 4.91 16.02
N ALA A 170 3.70 5.08 14.77
CA ALA A 170 3.82 4.06 13.73
C ALA A 170 5.29 3.74 13.41
N PRO A 171 5.72 2.46 13.52
CA PRO A 171 7.07 2.04 13.13
C PRO A 171 7.23 1.97 11.61
N ILE A 172 8.48 2.15 11.15
CA ILE A 172 8.86 1.88 9.76
C ILE A 172 10.30 1.37 9.72
N ALA A 173 10.57 0.35 8.90
CA ALA A 173 11.85 -0.34 8.88
C ALA A 173 12.37 -0.60 7.48
N VAL A 174 13.70 -0.59 7.36
CA VAL A 174 14.45 -1.08 6.21
C VAL A 174 14.90 -2.52 6.48
N LEU A 175 14.56 -3.41 5.56
CA LEU A 175 15.01 -4.80 5.53
C LEU A 175 16.10 -4.90 4.46
N THR A 176 17.26 -5.45 4.80
CA THR A 176 18.24 -5.92 3.82
C THR A 176 18.02 -7.39 3.57
N LEU A 177 17.90 -7.75 2.29
CA LEU A 177 17.62 -9.09 1.81
C LEU A 177 18.80 -9.62 0.97
N ASP A 178 19.11 -10.90 1.15
CA ASP A 178 19.97 -11.69 0.30
C ASP A 178 19.11 -12.37 -0.77
N GLN A 179 19.27 -11.96 -2.03
CA GLN A 179 18.61 -12.61 -3.17
C GLN A 179 19.55 -13.65 -3.77
N ASP A 180 19.17 -14.93 -3.69
CA ASP A 180 19.89 -16.02 -4.32
C ASP A 180 19.88 -15.85 -5.86
N PRO A 181 21.04 -15.68 -6.53
CA PRO A 181 21.09 -15.46 -7.97
C PRO A 181 20.62 -16.67 -8.80
N ALA A 182 20.60 -17.88 -8.23
CA ALA A 182 20.20 -19.10 -8.93
C ALA A 182 18.70 -19.38 -8.84
N THR A 183 18.06 -18.99 -7.73
CA THR A 183 16.66 -19.32 -7.45
C THR A 183 15.75 -18.10 -7.33
N GLY A 184 16.31 -16.90 -7.12
CA GLY A 184 15.56 -15.70 -6.81
C GLY A 184 14.98 -15.68 -5.40
N LYS A 185 15.29 -16.64 -4.53
CA LYS A 185 14.79 -16.61 -3.14
C LYS A 185 15.35 -15.40 -2.39
N LEU A 186 14.47 -14.65 -1.71
CA LEU A 186 14.84 -13.55 -0.82
C LEU A 186 14.90 -14.05 0.64
N SER A 187 16.00 -13.75 1.34
CA SER A 187 16.19 -14.08 2.76
C SER A 187 16.61 -12.85 3.56
N LEU A 188 16.05 -12.65 4.75
CA LEU A 188 16.39 -11.50 5.60
C LEU A 188 17.82 -11.62 6.15
N VAL A 189 18.60 -10.54 6.02
CA VAL A 189 19.98 -10.42 6.54
C VAL A 189 20.10 -9.37 7.64
N LYS A 190 19.35 -8.27 7.52
CA LYS A 190 19.39 -7.16 8.47
C LYS A 190 18.03 -6.47 8.53
N TYR A 191 17.60 -6.12 9.73
CA TYR A 191 16.44 -5.29 10.01
C TYR A 191 16.90 -4.00 10.68
N HIS A 192 16.39 -2.85 10.23
CA HIS A 192 16.76 -1.54 10.76
C HIS A 192 15.54 -0.64 10.88
N ASN A 193 15.22 -0.19 12.10
CA ASN A 193 14.20 0.83 12.32
C ASN A 193 14.70 2.18 11.80
N VAL A 194 13.89 2.87 11.00
CA VAL A 194 14.20 4.23 10.54
C VAL A 194 13.98 5.20 11.70
N ASP A 195 14.90 6.14 11.89
CA ASP A 195 14.74 7.26 12.81
C ASP A 195 13.62 8.20 12.33
N THR A 196 12.53 8.32 13.10
CA THR A 196 11.40 9.21 12.79
C THR A 196 11.39 10.50 13.62
N ALA A 197 12.36 10.70 14.51
CA ALA A 197 12.45 11.90 15.33
C ALA A 197 12.56 13.21 14.51
N PRO A 198 13.29 13.27 13.37
CA PRO A 198 13.37 14.47 12.54
C PRO A 198 12.03 14.94 11.95
N VAL A 199 11.00 14.09 11.96
CA VAL A 199 9.66 14.39 11.42
C VAL A 199 8.56 14.27 12.48
N HIS A 200 8.93 14.37 13.76
CA HIS A 200 8.02 14.36 14.90
C HIS A 200 7.28 13.03 15.13
N GLY A 201 7.87 11.91 14.70
CA GLY A 201 7.20 10.61 14.69
C GLY A 201 6.25 10.44 13.50
N LEU A 202 5.74 9.23 13.33
CA LEU A 202 4.76 8.89 12.30
C LEU A 202 3.42 8.52 12.94
N TRP A 203 2.35 8.84 12.25
CA TRP A 203 0.97 8.57 12.65
C TRP A 203 0.33 7.63 11.63
N THR A 204 -0.09 6.44 12.09
CA THR A 204 -0.95 5.52 11.32
C THR A 204 -0.55 5.38 9.86
N THR A 205 0.58 4.70 9.62
CA THR A 205 1.13 4.59 8.28
C THR A 205 0.49 3.45 7.51
N CYS A 206 -0.36 3.75 6.52
CA CYS A 206 -1.20 2.76 5.83
C CYS A 206 -0.55 2.16 4.57
N GLY A 207 -1.12 2.33 3.37
CA GLY A 207 -0.51 1.91 2.11
C GLY A 207 0.79 2.65 1.74
N ALA A 208 1.50 2.14 0.73
CA ALA A 208 2.73 2.77 0.23
C ALA A 208 2.96 2.60 -1.28
N SER A 209 3.83 3.44 -1.84
CA SER A 209 4.32 3.30 -3.21
C SER A 209 5.82 3.50 -3.33
N LEU A 210 6.43 2.86 -4.33
CA LEU A 210 7.80 3.18 -4.72
C LEU A 210 7.76 4.35 -5.72
N SER A 211 8.46 5.42 -5.42
CA SER A 211 8.58 6.55 -6.32
C SER A 211 9.39 6.18 -7.57
N PRO A 212 9.21 6.90 -8.70
CA PRO A 212 10.06 6.75 -9.89
C PRO A 212 11.54 7.08 -9.66
N TRP A 213 11.90 7.68 -8.52
CA TRP A 213 13.28 7.97 -8.10
C TRP A 213 13.76 7.07 -6.96
N ASN A 214 13.11 5.92 -6.79
CA ASN A 214 13.57 4.80 -5.96
C ASN A 214 13.60 5.11 -4.45
N THR A 215 12.58 5.80 -3.96
CA THR A 215 12.30 6.04 -2.55
C THR A 215 10.92 5.50 -2.19
N HIS A 216 10.74 5.11 -0.94
CA HIS A 216 9.46 4.61 -0.46
C HIS A 216 8.61 5.79 0.00
N LEU A 217 7.45 5.98 -0.64
CA LEU A 217 6.43 6.95 -0.26
C LEU A 217 5.45 6.23 0.65
N SER A 218 5.55 6.55 1.94
CA SER A 218 4.63 6.11 2.99
C SER A 218 3.36 6.95 2.93
N SER A 219 2.46 6.82 3.90
CA SER A 219 1.24 7.61 4.03
C SER A 219 0.93 7.81 5.52
N GLU A 220 0.18 8.84 5.88
CA GLU A 220 -0.37 8.98 7.24
C GLU A 220 -1.88 9.14 7.12
N GLU A 221 -2.61 8.21 7.69
CA GLU A 221 -4.06 8.08 7.56
C GLU A 221 -4.78 8.58 8.84
N TYR A 222 -6.07 8.93 8.74
CA TYR A 222 -6.94 9.36 9.83
C TYR A 222 -6.33 10.45 10.70
N GLU A 223 -6.02 11.59 10.10
CA GLU A 223 -5.31 12.64 10.79
C GLU A 223 -6.09 13.16 12.02
N PRO A 224 -5.42 13.44 13.16
CA PRO A 224 -6.12 13.92 14.35
C PRO A 224 -6.83 15.25 14.08
N ASP A 225 -8.15 15.35 14.31
CA ASP A 225 -8.87 16.61 14.10
C ASP A 225 -8.42 17.69 15.09
N ALA A 226 -7.70 18.70 14.57
CA ALA A 226 -7.13 19.79 15.35
C ALA A 226 -8.20 20.67 16.04
N THR A 227 -9.45 20.62 15.57
CA THR A 227 -10.57 21.37 16.17
C THR A 227 -11.22 20.63 17.36
N ALA A 228 -10.91 19.34 17.54
CA ALA A 228 -11.56 18.46 18.52
C ALA A 228 -10.57 17.78 19.51
N LEU A 229 -9.39 18.35 19.73
CA LEU A 229 -8.30 17.73 20.52
C LEU A 229 -8.63 17.50 21.99
N ALA A 230 -9.40 18.39 22.62
CA ALA A 230 -9.63 18.35 24.08
C ALA A 230 -10.29 17.03 24.54
N GLY A 231 -11.09 16.40 23.67
CA GLY A 231 -11.73 15.11 23.92
C GLY A 231 -11.02 13.91 23.28
N ASN A 232 -9.93 14.12 22.53
CA ASN A 232 -9.27 13.06 21.78
C ASN A 232 -8.27 12.27 22.66
N THR A 233 -8.78 11.26 23.37
CA THR A 233 -7.98 10.40 24.25
C THR A 233 -6.94 9.57 23.50
N GLN A 234 -7.24 9.15 22.27
CA GLN A 234 -6.34 8.40 21.40
C GLN A 234 -5.08 9.25 21.08
N PHE A 235 -5.26 10.48 20.62
CA PHE A 235 -4.14 11.38 20.30
C PHE A 235 -3.30 11.76 21.54
N ARG A 236 -3.95 11.96 22.70
CA ARG A 236 -3.23 12.18 23.97
C ARG A 236 -2.44 10.95 24.40
N SER A 237 -2.97 9.75 24.17
CA SER A 237 -2.28 8.49 24.42
C SER A 237 -1.07 8.34 23.50
N TYR A 238 -1.23 8.61 22.20
CA TYR A 238 -0.15 8.70 21.23
C TYR A 238 0.95 9.66 21.70
N SER A 239 0.59 10.88 22.10
CA SER A 239 1.54 11.88 22.60
C SER A 239 2.29 11.39 23.83
N THR A 240 1.60 10.72 24.75
CA THR A 240 2.22 10.14 25.95
C THR A 240 3.23 9.05 25.58
N HIS A 241 2.89 8.17 24.65
CA HIS A 241 3.78 7.09 24.21
C HIS A 241 5.00 7.61 23.43
N LEU A 242 4.82 8.63 22.60
CA LEU A 242 5.89 9.18 21.77
C LEU A 242 6.81 10.14 22.55
N TYR A 243 6.24 11.04 23.36
CA TYR A 243 6.97 12.13 24.02
C TYR A 243 7.10 12.00 25.54
N GLY A 244 6.33 11.10 26.17
CA GLY A 244 6.20 11.03 27.63
C GLY A 244 5.29 12.11 28.23
N ASP A 245 4.55 12.86 27.39
CA ASP A 245 3.69 13.97 27.79
C ASP A 245 2.43 13.98 26.90
N PRO A 246 1.21 13.92 27.47
CA PRO A 246 -0.04 13.88 26.69
C PRO A 246 -0.33 15.15 25.89
N GLU A 247 0.29 16.30 26.19
CA GLU A 247 0.03 17.58 25.50
C GLU A 247 1.13 17.98 24.51
N LYS A 248 2.17 17.15 24.33
CA LYS A 248 3.36 17.54 23.58
C LYS A 248 3.19 17.45 22.07
N ALA A 249 2.44 16.46 21.58
CA ALA A 249 2.22 16.25 20.16
C ALA A 249 1.34 17.36 19.57
N ASN A 250 1.72 17.84 18.39
CA ASN A 250 0.94 18.81 17.63
C ASN A 250 0.20 18.08 16.48
N PRO A 251 -1.14 18.15 16.40
CA PRO A 251 -1.90 17.44 15.36
C PRO A 251 -1.52 17.84 13.94
N TYR A 252 -1.04 19.08 13.72
CA TYR A 252 -0.62 19.54 12.40
C TYR A 252 0.70 18.97 11.92
N HIS A 253 1.41 18.20 12.75
CA HIS A 253 2.59 17.45 12.33
C HIS A 253 2.27 16.09 11.68
N TYR A 254 1.00 15.67 11.70
CA TYR A 254 0.53 14.36 11.23
C TYR A 254 -0.54 14.50 10.14
N GLY A 255 -0.75 13.44 9.36
CA GLY A 255 -1.65 13.41 8.21
C GLY A 255 -0.98 13.90 6.92
N HIS A 256 0.35 13.75 6.81
CA HIS A 256 1.13 14.16 5.64
C HIS A 256 1.85 12.97 5.02
N LEU A 257 2.47 13.15 3.85
CA LEU A 257 3.20 12.10 3.15
C LEU A 257 4.66 11.96 3.68
N PRO A 258 5.04 10.89 4.39
CA PRO A 258 6.43 10.60 4.70
C PRO A 258 7.13 9.94 3.50
N GLU A 259 8.42 10.20 3.33
CA GLU A 259 9.25 9.58 2.30
C GLU A 259 10.54 9.04 2.90
N ILE A 260 10.79 7.75 2.68
CA ILE A 260 11.97 7.04 3.16
C ILE A 260 12.98 6.88 2.03
N THR A 261 14.20 7.34 2.29
CA THR A 261 15.38 7.07 1.46
C THR A 261 16.17 5.95 2.09
N VAL A 262 16.38 4.85 1.34
CA VAL A 262 17.25 3.75 1.77
C VAL A 262 18.71 4.08 1.45
N HIS A 263 19.62 3.75 2.35
CA HIS A 263 21.05 3.97 2.19
C HIS A 263 21.80 2.67 1.80
N PRO A 264 22.96 2.76 1.11
CA PRO A 264 23.71 1.58 0.65
C PRO A 264 24.17 0.60 1.74
N ASP A 265 24.17 1.01 3.00
CA ASP A 265 24.50 0.19 4.18
C ASP A 265 23.28 -0.48 4.84
N GLY A 266 22.10 -0.34 4.23
CA GLY A 266 20.84 -0.89 4.73
C GLY A 266 20.24 -0.12 5.91
N THR A 267 20.64 1.13 6.12
CA THR A 267 19.92 2.09 6.97
C THR A 267 18.95 2.95 6.13
N GLY A 268 18.20 3.85 6.76
CA GLY A 268 17.33 4.79 6.04
C GLY A 268 17.11 6.10 6.77
N SER A 269 16.64 7.10 6.02
CA SER A 269 16.28 8.43 6.51
C SER A 269 14.88 8.83 6.05
N VAL A 270 14.16 9.60 6.85
CA VAL A 270 12.82 10.10 6.55
C VAL A 270 12.80 11.60 6.30
N ARG A 271 11.88 12.04 5.43
CA ARG A 271 11.37 13.41 5.34
C ARG A 271 9.85 13.39 5.23
N LYS A 272 9.18 14.52 5.47
CA LYS A 272 7.71 14.63 5.41
C LYS A 272 7.31 15.78 4.47
N HIS A 273 6.34 15.54 3.59
CA HIS A 273 5.89 16.52 2.60
C HIS A 273 4.54 17.11 2.95
N TYR A 274 4.59 18.33 3.50
CA TYR A 274 3.41 19.06 3.97
C TYR A 274 2.62 19.74 2.84
N CYS A 275 3.25 20.01 1.67
CA CYS A 275 2.57 20.71 0.58
C CYS A 275 1.64 19.84 -0.28
N LEU A 276 1.51 18.54 0.03
CA LEU A 276 0.52 17.67 -0.61
C LEU A 276 -0.86 17.76 0.06
N GLY A 277 -0.97 18.53 1.15
CA GLY A 277 -2.20 18.69 1.92
C GLY A 277 -2.31 17.65 3.02
N ARG A 278 -3.08 18.02 4.05
CA ARG A 278 -3.32 17.21 5.23
C ARG A 278 -4.69 16.55 5.12
N ILE A 279 -4.68 15.30 4.70
CA ILE A 279 -5.85 14.44 4.47
C ILE A 279 -5.54 13.04 5.01
N SER A 280 -6.52 12.15 4.96
CA SER A 280 -6.35 10.75 5.31
C SER A 280 -5.69 10.02 4.13
N HIS A 281 -4.36 10.11 4.04
CA HIS A 281 -3.63 9.51 2.93
C HIS A 281 -3.62 8.00 3.10
N GLU A 282 -4.31 7.28 2.23
CA GLU A 282 -4.15 5.83 2.15
C GLU A 282 -2.82 5.50 1.45
N LEU A 283 -2.71 5.93 0.19
CA LEU A 283 -1.56 5.71 -0.67
C LEU A 283 -1.52 6.77 -1.76
N VAL A 284 -0.32 7.16 -2.16
CA VAL A 284 -0.14 8.06 -3.31
C VAL A 284 0.48 7.35 -4.50
N GLN A 285 0.05 7.71 -5.72
CA GLN A 285 0.68 7.24 -6.96
C GLN A 285 1.34 8.41 -7.69
N VAL A 286 2.67 8.37 -7.81
CA VAL A 286 3.41 9.29 -8.67
C VAL A 286 3.37 8.79 -10.11
N MET A 287 3.01 9.66 -11.03
CA MET A 287 2.89 9.36 -12.46
C MET A 287 4.27 9.34 -13.15
N PRO A 288 4.39 8.74 -14.35
CA PRO A 288 5.66 8.65 -15.07
C PRO A 288 6.35 9.98 -15.44
N ASP A 289 5.64 11.10 -15.37
CA ASP A 289 6.25 12.43 -15.51
C ASP A 289 7.12 12.84 -14.30
N GLN A 290 7.09 12.04 -13.23
CA GLN A 290 7.79 12.23 -11.96
C GLN A 290 7.37 13.51 -11.22
N ARG A 291 6.15 14.00 -11.48
CA ARG A 291 5.64 15.26 -10.91
C ARG A 291 4.20 15.16 -10.44
N THR A 292 3.35 14.52 -11.24
CA THR A 292 1.93 14.38 -10.96
C THR A 292 1.72 13.28 -9.94
N VAL A 293 1.02 13.58 -8.86
CA VAL A 293 0.70 12.66 -7.78
C VAL A 293 -0.81 12.57 -7.67
N LEU A 294 -1.37 11.37 -7.76
CA LEU A 294 -2.79 11.10 -7.54
C LEU A 294 -2.97 10.51 -6.14
N MET A 295 -3.98 10.98 -5.42
CA MET A 295 -4.19 10.67 -4.00
C MET A 295 -5.68 10.47 -3.73
N GLY A 296 -6.02 9.34 -3.13
CA GLY A 296 -7.30 9.13 -2.46
C GLY A 296 -7.34 9.80 -1.09
N ASP A 297 -8.50 9.77 -0.47
CA ASP A 297 -8.75 10.30 0.88
C ASP A 297 -9.65 9.29 1.59
N ASP A 298 -9.04 8.49 2.46
CA ASP A 298 -9.75 7.49 3.25
C ASP A 298 -10.51 8.19 4.38
N ALA A 299 -11.70 8.68 4.03
CA ALA A 299 -12.59 9.30 4.97
C ALA A 299 -14.04 9.17 4.52
N THR A 300 -14.97 9.10 5.49
CA THR A 300 -16.37 9.40 5.18
C THR A 300 -16.47 10.87 4.78
N ASN A 301 -17.08 11.15 3.63
CA ASN A 301 -16.99 12.44 2.94
C ASN A 301 -15.57 12.78 2.43
N GLY A 302 -14.78 11.78 2.04
CA GLY A 302 -13.47 11.94 1.39
C GLY A 302 -13.54 12.48 -0.04
N GLY A 303 -12.39 12.91 -0.55
CA GLY A 303 -12.20 13.49 -1.89
C GLY A 303 -11.15 12.82 -2.75
N LEU A 304 -11.15 13.16 -4.04
CA LEU A 304 -10.06 12.82 -4.97
C LEU A 304 -9.11 14.01 -5.11
N PHE A 305 -7.83 13.81 -4.87
CA PHE A 305 -6.82 14.86 -4.89
C PHE A 305 -5.72 14.61 -5.92
N MET A 306 -5.15 15.70 -6.42
CA MET A 306 -3.99 15.66 -7.31
C MET A 306 -3.00 16.74 -6.92
N PHE A 307 -1.72 16.38 -6.85
CA PHE A 307 -0.62 17.33 -6.64
C PHE A 307 0.29 17.31 -7.87
N ILE A 308 0.78 18.48 -8.28
CA ILE A 308 1.76 18.59 -9.36
C ILE A 308 2.99 19.32 -8.82
N ALA A 309 4.08 18.57 -8.69
CA ALA A 309 5.37 19.10 -8.26
C ALA A 309 5.93 20.12 -9.25
N ASP A 310 6.63 21.14 -8.74
CA ASP A 310 7.30 22.14 -9.58
C ASP A 310 8.44 21.52 -10.40
N ARG A 311 9.12 20.51 -9.83
CA ARG A 311 10.25 19.82 -10.44
C ARG A 311 10.04 18.31 -10.46
N LYS A 312 10.65 17.64 -11.45
CA LYS A 312 10.69 16.18 -11.50
C LYS A 312 11.44 15.64 -10.29
N ALA A 313 10.91 14.56 -9.71
CA ALA A 313 11.53 13.84 -8.60
C ALA A 313 11.75 14.67 -7.32
N ASP A 314 10.93 15.70 -7.12
CA ASP A 314 11.03 16.58 -5.97
C ASP A 314 9.65 17.06 -5.54
N LEU A 315 9.12 16.45 -4.48
CA LEU A 315 7.81 16.75 -3.91
C LEU A 315 7.84 17.93 -2.92
N SER A 316 8.95 18.66 -2.79
CA SER A 316 9.08 19.74 -1.80
C SER A 316 8.29 21.01 -2.11
N ALA A 317 7.79 21.16 -3.34
CA ALA A 317 6.98 22.30 -3.76
C ALA A 317 6.08 21.96 -4.95
N GLY A 318 4.88 22.52 -4.99
CA GLY A 318 3.96 22.30 -6.10
C GLY A 318 2.56 22.83 -5.88
N THR A 319 1.65 22.44 -6.77
CA THR A 319 0.24 22.88 -6.77
C THR A 319 -0.69 21.74 -6.41
N LEU A 320 -1.57 21.97 -5.45
CA LEU A 320 -2.59 21.02 -4.99
C LEU A 320 -3.95 21.32 -5.65
N TYR A 321 -4.66 20.27 -6.04
CA TYR A 321 -5.97 20.29 -6.67
C TYR A 321 -6.92 19.29 -5.99
N VAL A 322 -8.22 19.59 -6.03
CA VAL A 322 -9.30 18.64 -5.68
C VAL A 322 -10.19 18.38 -6.89
N GLY A 323 -10.67 17.16 -7.01
CA GLY A 323 -11.61 16.74 -8.05
C GLY A 323 -13.04 17.22 -7.80
N LYS A 324 -13.76 17.49 -8.90
CA LYS A 324 -15.20 17.66 -8.94
C LYS A 324 -15.80 16.48 -9.72
N TRP A 325 -16.70 15.76 -9.07
CA TRP A 325 -17.43 14.62 -9.59
C TRP A 325 -18.70 15.07 -10.31
N HIS A 326 -18.66 15.13 -11.65
CA HIS A 326 -19.87 15.40 -12.43
C HIS A 326 -20.56 14.08 -12.73
N GLN A 327 -21.41 13.64 -11.80
CA GLN A 327 -22.09 12.35 -11.88
C GLN A 327 -22.87 12.18 -13.19
N THR A 328 -22.54 11.14 -13.94
CA THR A 328 -23.23 10.73 -15.18
C THR A 328 -24.12 9.51 -14.97
N SER A 329 -23.84 8.69 -13.96
CA SER A 329 -24.68 7.57 -13.54
C SER A 329 -24.60 7.39 -12.02
N GLY A 330 -25.74 7.06 -11.40
CA GLY A 330 -25.81 6.59 -10.01
C GLY A 330 -26.10 5.09 -9.88
N ILE A 331 -26.12 4.35 -10.99
CA ILE A 331 -26.41 2.91 -10.99
C ILE A 331 -25.19 2.11 -10.52
N GLY A 332 -25.40 1.17 -9.59
CA GLY A 332 -24.30 0.44 -8.95
C GLY A 332 -23.30 1.43 -8.33
N PRO A 333 -21.99 1.29 -8.61
CA PRO A 333 -20.98 2.21 -8.10
C PRO A 333 -21.05 3.60 -8.78
N GLY A 334 -21.85 3.73 -9.85
CA GLY A 334 -21.98 4.99 -10.58
C GLY A 334 -20.79 5.28 -11.50
N ALA A 335 -20.86 6.46 -12.12
CA ALA A 335 -19.83 6.96 -13.03
C ALA A 335 -19.88 8.49 -13.10
N ALA A 336 -18.77 9.11 -13.49
CA ALA A 336 -18.70 10.55 -13.72
C ALA A 336 -17.66 10.96 -14.75
N THR A 337 -17.82 12.19 -15.25
CA THR A 337 -16.72 12.99 -15.79
C THR A 337 -16.10 13.83 -14.68
N LEU A 338 -14.82 14.14 -14.78
CA LEU A 338 -14.06 14.87 -13.77
C LEU A 338 -13.61 16.24 -14.28
N SER A 339 -13.60 17.21 -13.37
CA SER A 339 -12.89 18.48 -13.53
C SER A 339 -12.13 18.79 -12.25
N TRP A 340 -11.20 19.75 -12.30
CA TRP A 340 -10.26 19.97 -11.19
C TRP A 340 -10.32 21.42 -10.70
N ILE A 341 -10.28 21.59 -9.39
CA ILE A 341 -10.24 22.89 -8.73
C ILE A 341 -8.86 23.05 -8.11
N LYS A 342 -8.13 24.10 -8.52
CA LYS A 342 -6.86 24.46 -7.89
C LYS A 342 -7.14 24.95 -6.46
N LEU A 343 -6.52 24.32 -5.48
CA LEU A 343 -6.59 24.74 -4.09
C LEU A 343 -5.49 25.76 -3.77
N GLY A 344 -4.24 25.48 -4.13
CA GLY A 344 -3.13 26.37 -3.81
C GLY A 344 -1.77 25.90 -4.34
N HIS A 345 -0.77 26.77 -4.21
CA HIS A 345 0.65 26.45 -4.40
C HIS A 345 1.43 26.78 -3.12
N ALA A 346 2.34 25.90 -2.72
CA ALA A 346 3.19 26.07 -1.55
C ALA A 346 4.45 25.18 -1.61
N THR A 347 5.37 25.44 -0.70
CA THR A 347 6.49 24.53 -0.37
C THR A 347 6.20 23.79 0.94
N SER A 348 6.73 22.58 1.11
CA SER A 348 6.61 21.83 2.36
C SER A 348 7.21 22.59 3.55
N ALA A 349 8.31 23.33 3.33
CA ALA A 349 8.92 24.16 4.38
C ALA A 349 8.01 25.32 4.83
N GLU A 350 7.29 25.96 3.90
CA GLU A 350 6.31 26.99 4.26
C GLU A 350 5.19 26.43 5.15
N ILE A 351 4.65 25.26 4.79
CA ILE A 351 3.53 24.65 5.51
C ILE A 351 3.98 24.08 6.84
N GLN A 352 5.16 23.46 6.92
CA GLN A 352 5.74 23.01 8.19
C GLN A 352 5.91 24.18 9.17
N ALA A 353 6.45 25.33 8.71
CA ALA A 353 6.59 26.51 9.54
C ALA A 353 5.24 27.09 10.03
N MET A 354 4.14 26.85 9.30
CA MET A 354 2.79 27.16 9.76
C MET A 354 2.32 26.15 10.81
N ALA A 355 2.52 24.85 10.56
CA ALA A 355 2.18 23.77 11.50
C ALA A 355 2.86 23.97 12.86
N ASP A 356 4.12 24.39 12.87
CA ASP A 356 4.91 24.64 14.08
C ASP A 356 4.37 25.77 14.98
N ARG A 357 3.52 26.66 14.44
CA ARG A 357 3.12 27.90 15.10
C ARG A 357 1.61 28.06 15.28
N LEU A 358 0.80 27.58 14.34
CA LEU A 358 -0.63 27.83 14.30
C LEU A 358 -1.40 26.75 15.06
N THR A 359 -2.52 27.16 15.64
CA THR A 359 -3.57 26.28 16.15
C THR A 359 -4.80 26.35 15.24
N ALA A 360 -5.74 25.41 15.37
CA ALA A 360 -7.00 25.47 14.61
C ALA A 360 -7.75 26.78 14.83
N ALA A 361 -7.76 27.26 16.08
CA ALA A 361 -8.35 28.55 16.42
C ALA A 361 -7.65 29.73 15.74
N ASP A 362 -6.41 29.61 15.25
CA ASP A 362 -5.78 30.68 14.46
C ASP A 362 -6.22 30.66 12.99
N ILE A 363 -6.70 29.52 12.48
CA ILE A 363 -6.94 29.27 11.05
C ILE A 363 -8.42 29.45 10.69
N LEU A 364 -9.33 28.86 11.47
CA LEU A 364 -10.75 28.81 11.14
C LEU A 364 -11.65 28.71 12.37
N ASP A 365 -12.89 29.16 12.21
CA ASP A 365 -13.98 28.90 13.15
C ASP A 365 -14.83 27.75 12.61
N VAL A 366 -15.23 26.81 13.47
CA VAL A 366 -16.04 25.63 13.10
C VAL A 366 -17.24 25.50 14.05
N HIS A 367 -18.43 25.32 13.48
CA HIS A 367 -19.64 24.94 14.20
C HIS A 367 -20.22 23.63 13.66
N LEU A 368 -20.67 22.76 14.57
CA LEU A 368 -21.32 21.47 14.24
C LEU A 368 -22.82 21.60 13.95
N SER A 369 -23.36 22.81 14.07
CA SER A 369 -24.74 23.18 13.77
C SER A 369 -24.77 24.58 13.16
N ASP A 370 -25.87 24.90 12.49
CA ASP A 370 -26.04 26.20 11.83
C ASP A 370 -25.99 27.35 12.86
N PRO A 371 -24.99 28.26 12.77
CA PRO A 371 -24.90 29.40 13.69
C PRO A 371 -25.88 30.53 13.34
N GLY A 372 -26.60 30.46 12.21
CA GLY A 372 -27.46 31.53 11.72
C GLY A 372 -26.69 32.77 11.23
N ASP A 373 -25.38 32.63 11.02
CA ASP A 373 -24.48 33.68 10.53
C ASP A 373 -24.05 33.37 9.09
N ALA A 374 -24.41 34.26 8.16
CA ALA A 374 -24.11 34.13 6.73
C ALA A 374 -22.61 34.19 6.40
N ALA A 375 -21.75 34.57 7.34
CA ALA A 375 -20.30 34.47 7.18
C ALA A 375 -19.77 33.03 7.24
N PHE A 376 -20.58 32.07 7.71
CA PHE A 376 -20.23 30.65 7.73
C PHE A 376 -20.79 29.92 6.53
N THR A 377 -19.98 29.02 5.96
CA THR A 377 -20.40 28.14 4.87
C THR A 377 -20.59 26.73 5.37
N LYS A 378 -21.75 26.13 5.06
CA LYS A 378 -22.04 24.73 5.35
C LYS A 378 -21.27 23.82 4.40
N ILE A 379 -20.54 22.85 4.93
CA ILE A 379 -19.77 21.86 4.19
C ILE A 379 -20.06 20.43 4.71
N PRO A 380 -20.08 19.40 3.86
CA PRO A 380 -20.06 18.01 4.31
C PRO A 380 -18.70 17.70 4.94
N PHE A 381 -18.69 16.92 6.01
CA PHE A 381 -17.46 16.50 6.69
C PHE A 381 -17.74 15.31 7.62
N ASN A 382 -16.99 14.23 7.44
CA ASN A 382 -17.01 13.05 8.30
C ASN A 382 -18.43 12.52 8.62
N GLY A 383 -19.25 12.32 7.57
CA GLY A 383 -20.61 11.80 7.68
C GLY A 383 -21.66 12.81 8.17
N THR A 384 -21.25 14.03 8.51
CA THR A 384 -22.10 15.10 9.04
C THR A 384 -21.88 16.41 8.26
N PHE A 385 -22.21 17.55 8.87
CA PHE A 385 -21.95 18.87 8.30
C PHE A 385 -21.25 19.77 9.31
N ASN A 386 -20.26 20.53 8.83
CA ASN A 386 -19.69 21.65 9.54
C ASN A 386 -20.16 22.97 8.91
N TRP A 387 -20.19 24.02 9.71
CA TRP A 387 -20.30 25.41 9.26
C TRP A 387 -18.98 26.07 9.57
N ILE A 388 -18.25 26.47 8.54
CA ILE A 388 -16.89 26.98 8.70
C ILE A 388 -16.73 28.41 8.18
N ARG A 389 -15.80 29.13 8.80
CA ARG A 389 -15.33 30.43 8.34
C ARG A 389 -13.81 30.48 8.49
N ILE A 390 -13.11 30.73 7.38
CA ILE A 390 -11.65 30.91 7.40
C ILE A 390 -11.31 32.30 7.95
N LYS A 391 -10.29 32.39 8.80
CA LYS A 391 -9.83 33.66 9.35
C LYS A 391 -9.10 34.48 8.28
N PRO A 392 -9.20 35.82 8.29
CA PRO A 392 -8.56 36.66 7.28
C PRO A 392 -7.05 36.38 7.14
N GLY A 393 -6.60 36.09 5.91
CA GLY A 393 -5.19 35.82 5.62
C GLY A 393 -4.70 34.41 5.95
N MET A 394 -5.59 33.51 6.39
CA MET A 394 -5.28 32.12 6.75
C MET A 394 -5.65 31.12 5.64
N GLU A 395 -5.98 31.58 4.44
CA GLU A 395 -6.41 30.72 3.34
C GLU A 395 -5.35 29.69 2.97
N LYS A 396 -4.06 30.06 2.98
CA LYS A 396 -2.96 29.11 2.74
C LYS A 396 -2.86 28.08 3.87
N ALA A 397 -2.96 28.49 5.14
CA ALA A 397 -2.94 27.55 6.26
C ALA A 397 -4.16 26.60 6.20
N ALA A 398 -5.35 27.12 5.94
CA ALA A 398 -6.56 26.30 5.76
C ALA A 398 -6.42 25.32 4.59
N THR A 399 -5.83 25.75 3.47
CA THR A 399 -5.60 24.89 2.29
C THR A 399 -4.79 23.64 2.63
N TYR A 400 -3.75 23.76 3.46
CA TYR A 400 -2.76 22.68 3.66
C TYR A 400 -2.81 22.01 5.03
N LEU A 401 -3.38 22.65 6.07
CA LEU A 401 -3.51 22.10 7.42
C LEU A 401 -4.96 21.69 7.76
N GLU A 402 -5.94 22.22 7.03
CA GLU A 402 -7.37 21.87 7.14
C GLU A 402 -7.91 21.46 5.75
N THR A 403 -7.08 20.73 4.99
CA THR A 403 -7.28 20.49 3.55
C THR A 403 -8.65 19.90 3.24
N HIS A 404 -9.12 18.94 4.04
CA HIS A 404 -10.44 18.31 3.85
C HIS A 404 -11.59 19.33 3.90
N ARG A 405 -11.61 20.18 4.94
CA ARG A 405 -12.60 21.26 5.11
C ARG A 405 -12.47 22.32 4.02
N TYR A 406 -11.25 22.73 3.70
CA TYR A 406 -11.01 23.75 2.68
C TYR A 406 -11.38 23.27 1.29
N ALA A 407 -11.13 22.00 0.95
CA ALA A 407 -11.50 21.42 -0.33
C ALA A 407 -13.03 21.39 -0.53
N ALA A 408 -13.79 21.05 0.52
CA ALA A 408 -15.25 21.15 0.50
C ALA A 408 -15.72 22.60 0.29
N LEU A 409 -15.11 23.56 1.00
CA LEU A 409 -15.40 24.99 0.86
C LEU A 409 -15.09 25.52 -0.55
N ALA A 410 -14.00 25.06 -1.15
CA ALA A 410 -13.59 25.41 -2.50
C ALA A 410 -14.49 24.79 -3.59
N GLY A 411 -15.43 23.91 -3.19
CA GLY A 411 -16.42 23.30 -4.07
C GLY A 411 -16.03 21.95 -4.65
N GLY A 412 -15.00 21.29 -4.13
CA GLY A 412 -14.66 19.90 -4.47
C GLY A 412 -15.80 18.93 -4.14
N SER A 413 -15.78 17.74 -4.74
CA SER A 413 -16.73 16.67 -4.40
C SER A 413 -16.14 15.79 -3.29
N LEU A 414 -16.65 16.01 -2.07
CA LEU A 414 -16.22 15.37 -0.82
C LEU A 414 -17.30 14.38 -0.37
N GLY A 415 -17.66 13.46 -1.26
CA GLY A 415 -18.78 12.53 -1.06
C GLY A 415 -18.38 11.06 -1.06
N PHE A 416 -17.10 10.76 -1.20
CA PHE A 416 -16.59 9.41 -1.15
C PHE A 416 -16.47 8.91 0.29
N THR A 417 -16.35 7.59 0.47
CA THR A 417 -16.33 6.98 1.81
C THR A 417 -15.00 6.36 2.22
N LYS A 418 -14.31 5.70 1.29
CA LYS A 418 -13.11 4.90 1.55
C LYS A 418 -12.24 4.86 0.28
N LEU A 419 -11.74 6.03 -0.16
CA LEU A 419 -10.89 6.12 -1.35
C LEU A 419 -9.47 5.72 -0.99
N GLU A 420 -9.17 4.46 -1.23
CA GLU A 420 -8.00 3.81 -0.67
C GLU A 420 -6.88 3.63 -1.73
N GLY A 421 -6.39 2.40 -1.94
CA GLY A 421 -5.26 2.12 -2.79
C GLY A 421 -5.40 2.68 -4.21
N THR A 422 -4.28 3.20 -4.72
CA THR A 422 -4.19 3.88 -6.02
C THR A 422 -3.01 3.36 -6.82
N THR A 423 -3.20 3.11 -8.12
CA THR A 423 -2.10 2.73 -9.01
C THR A 423 -2.33 3.18 -10.45
N VAL A 424 -1.34 2.98 -11.33
CA VAL A 424 -1.42 3.42 -12.74
C VAL A 424 -0.96 2.33 -13.69
N ASN A 425 -1.76 2.11 -14.73
CA ASN A 425 -1.38 1.50 -15.99
C ASN A 425 -0.93 2.65 -16.92
N ALA A 426 0.37 2.89 -16.92
CA ALA A 426 1.02 3.97 -17.65
C ALA A 426 0.91 3.79 -19.16
N HIS A 427 0.95 2.55 -19.65
CA HIS A 427 0.83 2.25 -21.07
C HIS A 427 -0.51 2.74 -21.63
N ASP A 428 -1.63 2.40 -20.98
CA ASP A 428 -2.97 2.76 -21.47
C ASP A 428 -3.46 4.10 -20.93
N LYS A 429 -2.67 4.75 -20.05
CA LYS A 429 -3.06 5.97 -19.34
C LYS A 429 -4.36 5.80 -18.55
N VAL A 430 -4.40 4.77 -17.72
CA VAL A 430 -5.53 4.50 -16.81
C VAL A 430 -4.99 4.43 -15.38
N ALA A 431 -5.54 5.26 -14.49
CA ALA A 431 -5.36 5.07 -13.06
C ALA A 431 -6.46 4.15 -12.52
N TYR A 432 -6.13 3.36 -11.50
CA TYR A 432 -7.08 2.56 -10.74
C TYR A 432 -7.10 3.06 -9.31
N MET A 433 -8.30 3.13 -8.73
CA MET A 433 -8.49 3.57 -7.36
C MET A 433 -9.53 2.71 -6.66
N ALA A 434 -9.16 2.17 -5.52
CA ALA A 434 -10.02 1.38 -4.67
C ALA A 434 -11.05 2.28 -3.99
N MET A 435 -12.29 1.81 -3.99
CA MET A 435 -13.35 2.29 -3.12
C MET A 435 -13.77 1.10 -2.28
N SER A 436 -13.15 0.96 -1.11
CA SER A 436 -13.35 -0.24 -0.30
C SER A 436 -14.79 -0.37 0.13
N TYR A 437 -15.43 0.69 0.61
CA TYR A 437 -16.87 0.68 0.91
C TYR A 437 -17.61 1.73 0.09
N ILE A 438 -18.77 1.38 -0.46
CA ILE A 438 -19.73 2.35 -1.04
C ILE A 438 -20.96 2.39 -0.14
N VAL A 439 -20.89 3.27 0.85
CA VAL A 439 -21.87 3.37 1.95
C VAL A 439 -22.18 4.83 2.30
N THR A 440 -22.98 5.05 3.34
CA THR A 440 -23.17 6.33 4.05
C THR A 440 -23.28 7.56 3.13
N SER A 441 -22.22 8.37 3.01
CA SER A 441 -22.18 9.63 2.24
C SER A 441 -22.42 9.42 0.75
N MET A 442 -21.85 8.37 0.16
CA MET A 442 -22.06 8.01 -1.24
C MET A 442 -23.51 7.59 -1.54
N LEU A 443 -24.28 7.14 -0.55
CA LEU A 443 -25.69 6.73 -0.74
C LEU A 443 -26.67 7.87 -0.51
N ASN A 444 -26.30 8.85 0.32
CA ASN A 444 -27.18 9.95 0.69
C ASN A 444 -26.99 11.21 -0.18
N GLY A 445 -25.86 11.34 -0.89
CA GLY A 445 -25.59 12.47 -1.77
C GLY A 445 -24.81 13.62 -1.13
N SER A 446 -24.35 13.49 0.12
CA SER A 446 -23.53 14.53 0.76
C SER A 446 -22.19 14.62 0.04
N GLY A 447 -21.79 15.82 -0.38
CA GLY A 447 -20.53 16.01 -1.13
C GLY A 447 -20.60 15.65 -2.63
N ASP A 448 -21.78 15.72 -3.24
CA ASP A 448 -22.05 15.59 -4.68
C ASP A 448 -21.96 14.18 -5.29
N VAL A 449 -21.79 13.14 -4.47
CA VAL A 449 -21.74 11.74 -4.92
C VAL A 449 -22.98 10.99 -4.43
N LYS A 450 -23.81 10.47 -5.33
CA LYS A 450 -25.02 9.70 -4.98
C LYS A 450 -25.20 8.47 -5.88
N VAL A 451 -24.86 7.29 -5.35
CA VAL A 451 -24.85 6.01 -6.07
C VAL A 451 -25.65 4.94 -5.31
N GLN A 452 -25.72 3.73 -5.85
CA GLN A 452 -26.57 2.65 -5.30
C GLN A 452 -25.81 1.62 -4.45
N GLY A 453 -24.47 1.61 -4.47
CA GLY A 453 -23.63 0.61 -3.80
C GLY A 453 -22.73 -0.13 -4.80
N PRO A 454 -22.29 -1.37 -4.54
CA PRO A 454 -22.58 -2.20 -3.36
C PRO A 454 -21.70 -1.86 -2.15
N GLU A 455 -22.11 -2.27 -0.95
CA GLU A 455 -21.30 -2.12 0.27
C GLU A 455 -19.91 -2.75 0.12
N ALA A 456 -19.83 -3.89 -0.57
CA ALA A 456 -18.59 -4.59 -0.93
C ALA A 456 -17.64 -3.82 -1.86
N GLY A 457 -17.97 -2.57 -2.21
CA GLY A 457 -17.04 -1.68 -2.89
C GLY A 457 -16.81 -2.00 -4.37
N ALA A 458 -15.84 -1.30 -4.94
CA ALA A 458 -15.39 -1.44 -6.31
C ALA A 458 -13.99 -0.86 -6.51
N VAL A 459 -13.30 -1.30 -7.56
CA VAL A 459 -12.14 -0.56 -8.10
C VAL A 459 -12.60 0.26 -9.29
N TYR A 460 -12.42 1.58 -9.20
CA TYR A 460 -12.69 2.48 -10.31
C TYR A 460 -11.49 2.57 -11.25
N ALA A 461 -11.76 2.64 -12.54
CA ALA A 461 -10.81 3.00 -13.58
C ALA A 461 -11.03 4.47 -13.97
N LEU A 462 -9.93 5.22 -14.11
CA LEU A 462 -9.92 6.63 -14.44
C LEU A 462 -9.05 6.85 -15.68
N ASN A 463 -9.64 7.29 -16.79
CA ASN A 463 -8.84 7.63 -17.97
C ASN A 463 -8.05 8.93 -17.73
N LEU A 464 -6.78 8.94 -18.14
CA LEU A 464 -5.85 10.06 -17.93
C LEU A 464 -5.53 10.74 -19.25
N ARG A 465 -5.60 12.08 -19.29
CA ARG A 465 -5.24 12.88 -20.48
C ARG A 465 -4.54 14.18 -20.10
N GLY A 466 -3.73 14.69 -21.03
CA GLY A 466 -3.18 16.04 -20.95
C GLY A 466 -4.14 17.12 -21.45
N GLY A 467 -3.69 18.37 -21.37
CA GLY A 467 -4.41 19.52 -21.93
C GLY A 467 -5.67 19.94 -21.15
N GLN A 468 -5.83 19.47 -19.92
CA GLN A 468 -6.94 19.86 -19.04
C GLN A 468 -6.76 21.29 -18.52
N ARG A 469 -7.86 21.89 -18.09
CA ARG A 469 -7.89 23.19 -17.42
C ARG A 469 -8.59 23.05 -16.08
N ASP A 470 -8.18 23.87 -15.12
CA ASP A 470 -8.88 23.96 -13.85
C ASP A 470 -10.22 24.71 -13.99
N SER A 471 -11.00 24.74 -12.92
CA SER A 471 -12.31 25.41 -12.83
C SER A 471 -12.28 26.91 -13.12
N HIS A 472 -11.09 27.54 -13.08
CA HIS A 472 -10.89 28.95 -13.41
C HIS A 472 -10.33 29.14 -14.84
N GLY A 473 -10.19 28.05 -15.60
CA GLY A 473 -9.70 28.06 -16.97
C GLY A 473 -8.18 28.10 -17.09
N ALA A 474 -7.42 28.01 -16.00
CA ALA A 474 -5.96 27.95 -16.07
C ALA A 474 -5.50 26.56 -16.55
N PRO A 475 -4.43 26.45 -17.36
CA PRO A 475 -3.94 25.17 -17.83
C PRO A 475 -3.37 24.33 -16.67
N ILE A 476 -3.69 23.04 -16.66
CA ILE A 476 -3.07 22.07 -15.75
C ILE A 476 -1.88 21.45 -16.49
N HIS A 477 -0.67 21.69 -15.98
CA HIS A 477 0.58 21.31 -16.63
C HIS A 477 0.99 19.85 -16.34
N SER A 478 0.12 18.92 -16.71
CA SER A 478 0.33 17.46 -16.62
C SER A 478 -0.35 16.73 -17.78
N ASP A 479 0.27 15.63 -18.22
CA ASP A 479 -0.28 14.70 -19.22
C ASP A 479 -1.08 13.53 -18.61
N TRP A 480 -1.23 13.55 -17.28
CA TRP A 480 -1.72 12.45 -16.44
C TRP A 480 -2.93 12.86 -15.58
N VAL A 481 -3.78 13.75 -16.10
CA VAL A 481 -4.94 14.27 -15.37
C VAL A 481 -6.15 13.35 -15.58
N PRO A 482 -6.77 12.81 -14.52
CA PRO A 482 -8.01 12.07 -14.64
C PRO A 482 -9.16 12.91 -15.21
N ILE A 483 -9.91 12.34 -16.17
CA ILE A 483 -11.01 13.03 -16.85
C ILE A 483 -12.38 12.36 -16.65
N ASP A 484 -12.38 11.12 -16.20
CA ASP A 484 -13.57 10.33 -15.90
C ASP A 484 -13.24 9.29 -14.84
N MET A 485 -14.28 8.64 -14.32
CA MET A 485 -14.14 7.57 -13.35
C MET A 485 -15.37 6.67 -13.41
N ALA A 486 -15.15 5.36 -13.58
CA ALA A 486 -16.17 4.32 -13.58
C ALA A 486 -15.57 2.97 -13.21
N ALA A 487 -16.33 2.10 -12.57
CA ALA A 487 -15.85 0.76 -12.24
C ALA A 487 -16.07 -0.23 -13.41
N PRO A 488 -15.04 -0.97 -13.86
CA PRO A 488 -15.25 -2.14 -14.69
C PRO A 488 -16.13 -3.17 -13.97
N ALA A 489 -17.01 -3.85 -14.70
CA ALA A 489 -17.97 -4.77 -14.09
C ALA A 489 -17.32 -5.95 -13.33
N ALA A 490 -16.15 -6.40 -13.78
CA ALA A 490 -15.38 -7.44 -13.09
C ALA A 490 -14.74 -6.96 -11.78
N LEU A 491 -14.63 -5.64 -11.59
CA LEU A 491 -14.03 -4.98 -10.45
C LEU A 491 -15.08 -4.31 -9.55
N THR A 492 -16.30 -4.84 -9.55
CA THR A 492 -17.36 -4.44 -8.63
C THR A 492 -17.68 -5.62 -7.73
N GLY A 493 -17.70 -5.40 -6.42
CA GLY A 493 -18.05 -6.43 -5.45
C GLY A 493 -19.51 -6.84 -5.55
N HIS A 494 -19.92 -7.82 -4.72
CA HIS A 494 -21.30 -8.28 -4.69
C HIS A 494 -21.73 -8.64 -3.28
N ASN A 495 -22.65 -7.85 -2.72
CA ASN A 495 -23.28 -8.18 -1.45
C ASN A 495 -24.17 -9.42 -1.60
N LEU A 496 -24.10 -10.34 -0.65
CA LEU A 496 -25.04 -11.43 -0.52
C LEU A 496 -26.31 -10.93 0.19
N ALA A 497 -27.46 -11.48 -0.20
CA ALA A 497 -28.73 -11.18 0.48
C ALA A 497 -28.77 -11.72 1.92
N LYS A 498 -27.94 -12.73 2.22
CA LYS A 498 -27.76 -13.36 3.53
C LYS A 498 -26.35 -13.91 3.62
N ALA A 499 -25.84 -14.00 4.84
CA ALA A 499 -24.57 -14.66 5.11
C ALA A 499 -24.55 -16.09 4.53
N ASP A 500 -23.42 -16.51 3.97
CA ASP A 500 -23.23 -17.87 3.49
C ASP A 500 -22.95 -18.86 4.66
N ALA A 501 -22.58 -20.10 4.33
CA ALA A 501 -22.32 -21.14 5.33
C ALA A 501 -21.08 -20.89 6.22
N LEU A 502 -20.16 -20.03 5.79
CA LEU A 502 -19.00 -19.62 6.59
C LEU A 502 -19.26 -18.32 7.35
N GLY A 503 -20.18 -17.50 6.86
CA GLY A 503 -20.54 -16.20 7.44
C GLY A 503 -20.32 -15.03 6.49
N ASN A 504 -19.76 -15.25 5.28
CA ASN A 504 -19.47 -14.19 4.32
C ASN A 504 -20.74 -13.41 3.99
N LEU A 505 -20.63 -12.08 3.98
CA LEU A 505 -21.68 -11.13 3.61
C LEU A 505 -21.53 -10.63 2.17
N ALA A 506 -20.38 -10.86 1.54
CA ALA A 506 -20.14 -10.66 0.12
C ALA A 506 -19.81 -11.99 -0.58
N ASP A 507 -20.01 -12.05 -1.90
CA ASP A 507 -19.74 -13.22 -2.73
C ASP A 507 -18.23 -13.51 -2.74
N PRO A 508 -17.77 -14.61 -2.14
CA PRO A 508 -16.35 -14.89 -2.02
C PRO A 508 -15.67 -15.06 -3.38
N GLU A 509 -16.40 -15.33 -4.47
CA GLU A 509 -15.87 -15.45 -5.83
C GLU A 509 -15.68 -14.11 -6.56
N ARG A 510 -15.87 -12.99 -5.86
CA ARG A 510 -15.61 -11.63 -6.35
C ARG A 510 -14.75 -10.86 -5.35
N ILE A 511 -14.26 -9.69 -5.74
CA ILE A 511 -13.64 -8.78 -4.78
C ILE A 511 -14.66 -8.32 -3.76
N ALA A 512 -14.26 -8.12 -2.51
CA ALA A 512 -15.00 -7.33 -1.53
C ALA A 512 -14.05 -6.41 -0.79
N ASN A 513 -14.46 -5.15 -0.62
CA ASN A 513 -13.68 -4.12 0.04
C ASN A 513 -12.23 -4.06 -0.48
N PRO A 514 -12.07 -3.84 -1.80
CA PRO A 514 -10.75 -3.70 -2.36
C PRO A 514 -10.09 -2.47 -1.76
N ASP A 515 -8.85 -2.63 -1.35
CA ASP A 515 -8.07 -1.60 -0.70
C ASP A 515 -6.74 -1.47 -1.45
N ASN A 516 -5.77 -2.33 -1.12
CA ASN A 516 -4.42 -2.26 -1.66
C ASN A 516 -4.38 -2.54 -3.18
N LEU A 517 -3.88 -1.59 -3.98
CA LEU A 517 -3.76 -1.73 -5.44
C LEU A 517 -2.33 -1.59 -5.96
N LYS A 518 -1.91 -2.50 -6.86
CA LYS A 518 -0.70 -2.32 -7.67
C LYS A 518 -0.81 -2.90 -9.07
N PHE A 519 -0.34 -2.13 -10.05
CA PHE A 519 -0.29 -2.56 -11.43
C PHE A 519 1.11 -3.07 -11.82
N SER A 520 1.13 -4.21 -12.51
CA SER A 520 2.31 -4.75 -13.20
C SER A 520 2.18 -4.46 -14.70
N GLU A 521 3.09 -3.63 -15.21
CA GLU A 521 3.15 -3.29 -16.64
C GLU A 521 3.49 -4.53 -17.47
N SER A 522 4.47 -5.31 -17.03
CA SER A 522 4.93 -6.49 -17.76
C SER A 522 3.88 -7.59 -17.80
N LEU A 523 3.21 -7.85 -16.67
CA LEU A 523 2.19 -8.90 -16.58
C LEU A 523 0.81 -8.46 -17.08
N ARG A 524 0.62 -7.17 -17.41
CA ARG A 524 -0.70 -6.60 -17.77
C ARG A 524 -1.75 -6.91 -16.71
N THR A 525 -1.36 -6.81 -15.45
CA THR A 525 -2.15 -7.30 -14.31
C THR A 525 -2.26 -6.25 -13.22
N LEU A 526 -3.50 -5.94 -12.83
CA LEU A 526 -3.82 -5.20 -11.62
C LEU A 526 -3.95 -6.21 -10.47
N PHE A 527 -3.11 -6.09 -9.45
CA PHE A 527 -3.25 -6.81 -8.20
C PHE A 527 -4.12 -6.00 -7.23
N ILE A 528 -4.98 -6.71 -6.49
CA ILE A 528 -6.00 -6.13 -5.61
C ILE A 528 -6.00 -6.93 -4.30
N GLY A 529 -5.54 -6.31 -3.22
CA GLY A 529 -5.70 -6.81 -1.86
C GLY A 529 -7.04 -6.37 -1.28
N GLU A 530 -7.62 -7.21 -0.42
CA GLU A 530 -8.86 -6.90 0.30
C GLU A 530 -8.57 -6.57 1.77
N ASP A 531 -9.29 -5.55 2.27
CA ASP A 531 -9.56 -5.30 3.68
C ASP A 531 -11.08 -5.31 3.91
N SER A 532 -11.64 -6.51 3.95
CA SER A 532 -13.09 -6.73 4.04
C SER A 532 -13.54 -7.17 5.43
N SER A 533 -14.54 -6.45 5.93
CA SER A 533 -15.46 -6.88 6.99
C SER A 533 -16.70 -7.59 6.42
N LEU A 534 -16.63 -8.09 5.18
CA LEU A 534 -17.68 -8.88 4.51
C LEU A 534 -17.20 -10.26 4.08
N HIS A 535 -15.89 -10.49 3.97
CA HIS A 535 -15.30 -11.81 3.77
C HIS A 535 -14.66 -12.33 5.06
N VAL A 536 -14.89 -13.61 5.36
CA VAL A 536 -14.29 -14.33 6.49
C VAL A 536 -12.77 -14.44 6.34
N ASN A 537 -12.29 -14.67 5.13
CA ASN A 537 -10.89 -14.62 4.75
C ASN A 537 -10.76 -13.58 3.64
N ASN A 538 -9.86 -12.61 3.78
CA ASN A 538 -9.53 -11.69 2.69
C ASN A 538 -8.61 -12.35 1.66
N PHE A 539 -8.64 -11.81 0.45
CA PHE A 539 -7.94 -12.36 -0.70
C PHE A 539 -6.99 -11.35 -1.36
N LEU A 540 -6.03 -11.89 -2.10
CA LEU A 540 -5.30 -11.16 -3.13
C LEU A 540 -5.76 -11.67 -4.50
N TRP A 541 -6.17 -10.73 -5.36
CA TRP A 541 -6.64 -10.99 -6.72
C TRP A 541 -5.65 -10.48 -7.76
N ALA A 542 -5.64 -11.13 -8.92
CA ALA A 542 -4.95 -10.71 -10.14
C ALA A 542 -5.99 -10.49 -11.25
N TYR A 543 -6.14 -9.25 -11.70
CA TYR A 543 -7.01 -8.85 -12.80
C TYR A 543 -6.19 -8.56 -14.06
N ASN A 544 -6.31 -9.38 -15.09
CA ASN A 544 -5.67 -9.11 -16.37
C ASN A 544 -6.49 -8.06 -17.14
N VAL A 545 -5.89 -6.91 -17.41
CA VAL A 545 -6.61 -5.76 -18.00
C VAL A 545 -6.90 -5.92 -19.49
N ASP A 546 -6.18 -6.80 -20.18
CA ASP A 546 -6.35 -6.99 -21.63
C ASP A 546 -7.54 -7.92 -21.93
N ASN A 547 -7.79 -8.93 -21.09
CA ASN A 547 -8.87 -9.90 -21.29
C ASN A 547 -9.98 -9.86 -20.23
N GLY A 548 -9.81 -9.07 -19.16
CA GLY A 548 -10.79 -8.89 -18.10
C GLY A 548 -10.92 -10.05 -17.11
N THR A 549 -9.98 -11.00 -17.08
CA THR A 549 -10.03 -12.15 -16.16
C THR A 549 -9.58 -11.74 -14.77
N LEU A 550 -10.46 -11.94 -13.77
CA LEU A 550 -10.15 -11.81 -12.35
C LEU A 550 -9.83 -13.18 -11.75
N THR A 551 -8.69 -13.30 -11.06
CA THR A 551 -8.18 -14.57 -10.53
C THR A 551 -7.74 -14.43 -9.08
N ARG A 552 -8.27 -15.25 -8.17
CA ARG A 552 -7.79 -15.34 -6.79
C ARG A 552 -6.42 -16.01 -6.75
N VAL A 553 -5.40 -15.34 -6.22
CA VAL A 553 -4.03 -15.86 -6.19
C VAL A 553 -3.53 -16.21 -4.80
N LEU A 554 -4.07 -15.60 -3.75
CA LEU A 554 -3.71 -15.85 -2.35
C LEU A 554 -4.90 -15.58 -1.42
N SER A 555 -4.94 -16.25 -0.28
CA SER A 555 -5.85 -15.99 0.84
C SER A 555 -5.03 -15.72 2.09
N VAL A 556 -5.35 -14.66 2.84
CA VAL A 556 -4.81 -14.41 4.19
C VAL A 556 -5.64 -15.18 5.24
N PRO A 557 -5.12 -15.45 6.45
CA PRO A 557 -5.89 -16.06 7.55
C PRO A 557 -7.17 -15.27 7.87
N ALA A 558 -8.14 -15.94 8.48
CA ALA A 558 -9.43 -15.35 8.75
C ALA A 558 -9.32 -14.16 9.72
N GLY A 559 -10.07 -13.09 9.44
CA GLY A 559 -9.99 -11.82 10.15
C GLY A 559 -8.69 -11.03 9.94
N ALA A 560 -7.86 -11.39 8.95
CA ALA A 560 -6.76 -10.56 8.46
C ALA A 560 -7.14 -9.86 7.17
N GLU A 561 -6.44 -8.79 6.83
CA GLU A 561 -6.42 -8.15 5.50
C GLU A 561 -5.15 -8.53 4.70
N SER A 562 -5.20 -8.26 3.39
CA SER A 562 -4.10 -8.48 2.44
C SER A 562 -3.46 -7.16 1.98
N THR A 563 -2.51 -6.65 2.77
CA THR A 563 -1.81 -5.36 2.57
C THR A 563 -0.38 -5.47 2.03
N GLY A 564 0.37 -4.37 2.07
CA GLY A 564 1.79 -4.34 1.74
C GLY A 564 2.07 -4.65 0.27
N LEU A 565 1.09 -4.35 -0.58
CA LEU A 565 1.09 -4.80 -1.96
C LEU A 565 2.13 -4.02 -2.78
N HIS A 566 3.06 -4.76 -3.39
CA HIS A 566 4.00 -4.24 -4.37
C HIS A 566 4.22 -5.26 -5.49
N ALA A 567 3.85 -4.89 -6.72
CA ALA A 567 4.11 -5.71 -7.89
C ALA A 567 5.51 -5.39 -8.45
N VAL A 568 6.41 -6.37 -8.36
CA VAL A 568 7.81 -6.23 -8.80
C VAL A 568 7.99 -7.03 -10.08
N ASP A 569 7.96 -6.32 -11.21
CA ASP A 569 8.12 -6.93 -12.53
C ASP A 569 9.47 -7.64 -12.66
N GLU A 570 10.56 -6.97 -12.29
CA GLU A 570 11.90 -7.53 -12.39
C GLU A 570 12.89 -6.86 -11.41
N ILE A 571 13.50 -7.65 -10.53
CA ILE A 571 14.71 -7.29 -9.77
C ILE A 571 15.75 -8.39 -9.98
N HIS A 572 16.85 -8.03 -10.66
CA HIS A 572 17.92 -8.95 -11.08
C HIS A 572 17.38 -10.20 -11.82
N GLY A 573 16.37 -10.02 -12.67
CA GLY A 573 15.76 -11.09 -13.47
C GLY A 573 14.63 -11.86 -12.80
N TRP A 574 14.22 -11.50 -11.58
CA TRP A 574 13.18 -12.20 -10.81
C TRP A 574 11.96 -11.32 -10.52
N THR A 575 10.78 -11.94 -10.53
CA THR A 575 9.48 -11.29 -10.29
C THR A 575 8.90 -11.68 -8.94
N TYR A 576 8.32 -10.71 -8.23
CA TYR A 576 7.71 -10.89 -6.92
C TYR A 576 6.41 -10.09 -6.80
N VAL A 577 5.50 -10.56 -5.95
CA VAL A 577 4.37 -9.75 -5.48
C VAL A 577 4.45 -9.70 -3.97
N MET A 578 4.82 -8.55 -3.41
CA MET A 578 4.81 -8.35 -1.95
C MET A 578 3.38 -8.42 -1.45
N SER A 579 3.17 -9.08 -0.31
CA SER A 579 1.84 -9.23 0.31
C SER A 579 2.05 -9.51 1.80
N ASN A 580 1.64 -8.56 2.61
CA ASN A 580 1.63 -8.69 4.06
C ASN A 580 0.29 -9.25 4.51
N CYS A 581 0.25 -9.66 5.77
CA CYS A 581 -0.95 -10.11 6.45
C CYS A 581 -1.08 -9.32 7.75
N GLN A 582 -2.07 -8.42 7.80
CA GLN A 582 -2.37 -7.56 8.95
C GLN A 582 -3.34 -8.25 9.92
N HIS A 583 -3.20 -7.98 11.22
CA HIS A 583 -4.09 -8.35 12.34
C HIS A 583 -4.83 -9.70 12.25
N PRO A 584 -4.14 -10.85 12.08
CA PRO A 584 -4.81 -12.16 12.02
C PRO A 584 -5.75 -12.45 13.18
N GLY A 585 -6.98 -12.84 12.86
CA GLY A 585 -8.01 -13.16 13.84
C GLY A 585 -8.62 -11.93 14.50
N ASP A 586 -8.77 -10.82 13.77
CA ASP A 586 -9.63 -9.73 14.19
C ASP A 586 -11.11 -10.11 14.03
N TRP A 587 -11.62 -10.78 15.06
CA TRP A 587 -12.89 -11.47 15.01
C TRP A 587 -14.08 -10.53 15.20
N GLU A 588 -14.72 -10.18 14.08
CA GLU A 588 -16.00 -9.47 14.07
C GLU A 588 -17.23 -10.37 14.21
N SER A 589 -18.27 -9.85 14.86
CA SER A 589 -19.61 -10.47 14.93
C SER A 589 -20.61 -9.62 14.12
N PRO A 590 -21.47 -10.23 13.27
CA PRO A 590 -21.71 -11.68 13.16
C PRO A 590 -20.82 -12.42 12.13
N LEU A 591 -19.95 -11.72 11.38
CA LEU A 591 -19.18 -12.27 10.25
C LEU A 591 -18.46 -13.58 10.60
N HIS A 592 -17.75 -13.62 11.73
CA HIS A 592 -16.88 -14.75 12.09
C HIS A 592 -17.52 -15.74 13.06
N ASP A 593 -18.77 -15.54 13.48
CA ASP A 593 -19.39 -16.31 14.57
C ASP A 593 -19.41 -17.83 14.29
N THR A 594 -19.54 -18.21 13.02
CA THR A 594 -19.61 -19.62 12.58
C THR A 594 -18.25 -20.32 12.59
N VAL A 595 -17.16 -19.58 12.33
CA VAL A 595 -15.82 -20.16 12.13
C VAL A 595 -14.89 -19.96 13.33
N LYS A 596 -15.13 -18.90 14.14
CA LYS A 596 -14.22 -18.45 15.20
C LYS A 596 -13.84 -19.56 16.18
N ALA A 597 -14.79 -20.37 16.62
CA ALA A 597 -14.53 -21.45 17.59
C ALA A 597 -13.54 -22.49 17.04
N THR A 598 -13.54 -22.74 15.72
CA THR A 598 -12.60 -23.66 15.07
C THR A 598 -11.28 -22.99 14.72
N LEU A 599 -11.31 -21.74 14.27
CA LEU A 599 -10.13 -21.06 13.72
C LEU A 599 -9.28 -20.35 14.78
N ASP A 600 -9.86 -19.79 15.85
CA ASP A 600 -9.14 -19.00 16.85
C ASP A 600 -7.94 -19.73 17.48
N PRO A 601 -8.04 -21.03 17.88
CA PRO A 601 -6.88 -21.75 18.39
C PRO A 601 -5.74 -21.89 17.36
N LEU A 602 -6.07 -22.03 16.07
CA LEU A 602 -5.10 -22.17 14.99
C LEU A 602 -4.41 -20.83 14.69
N VAL A 603 -5.20 -19.75 14.58
CA VAL A 603 -4.67 -18.41 14.36
C VAL A 603 -3.74 -18.00 15.50
N ARG A 604 -4.13 -18.23 16.76
CA ARG A 604 -3.28 -17.96 17.93
C ARG A 604 -1.96 -18.71 17.89
N ALA A 605 -1.98 -19.97 17.47
CA ALA A 605 -0.78 -20.79 17.34
C ALA A 605 0.18 -20.27 16.24
N ASN A 606 -0.37 -19.76 15.15
CA ASN A 606 0.40 -19.30 13.99
C ASN A 606 0.92 -17.86 14.13
N TYR A 607 0.20 -17.01 14.88
CA TYR A 607 0.39 -15.55 14.86
C TYR A 607 0.57 -14.92 16.23
N LYS A 608 1.40 -15.55 17.08
CA LYS A 608 1.79 -15.04 18.40
C LYS A 608 0.58 -14.66 19.27
N ASP A 609 -0.42 -15.54 19.36
CA ASP A 609 -1.67 -15.27 20.10
C ASP A 609 -2.48 -14.08 19.55
N ARG A 610 -2.40 -13.84 18.23
CA ARG A 610 -2.98 -12.70 17.49
C ARG A 610 -2.28 -11.36 17.74
N PHE A 611 -1.05 -11.37 18.25
CA PHE A 611 -0.22 -10.17 18.36
C PHE A 611 0.75 -10.00 17.18
N GLY A 612 0.87 -10.99 16.28
CA GLY A 612 1.77 -10.94 15.14
C GLY A 612 1.04 -10.91 13.80
N GLY A 613 1.52 -10.09 12.87
CA GLY A 613 1.21 -10.15 11.44
C GLY A 613 2.41 -10.69 10.65
N ALA A 614 2.22 -11.05 9.38
CA ALA A 614 3.31 -11.57 8.54
C ALA A 614 3.75 -10.55 7.49
N VAL A 615 5.07 -10.42 7.31
CA VAL A 615 5.66 -9.65 6.21
C VAL A 615 6.26 -10.63 5.22
N GLY A 616 5.88 -10.56 3.95
CA GLY A 616 6.33 -11.55 2.97
C GLY A 616 5.98 -11.24 1.52
N TYR A 617 6.19 -12.25 0.69
CA TYR A 617 6.02 -12.14 -0.77
C TYR A 617 5.52 -13.44 -1.38
N LEU A 618 4.84 -13.30 -2.52
CA LEU A 618 4.38 -14.35 -3.42
C LEU A 618 5.33 -14.43 -4.63
N THR A 619 5.81 -15.62 -4.94
CA THR A 619 6.56 -15.91 -6.18
C THR A 619 6.47 -17.39 -6.54
N GLY A 620 7.21 -17.84 -7.56
CA GLY A 620 7.34 -19.25 -7.94
C GLY A 620 8.21 -20.04 -6.95
N ASP A 621 7.85 -21.29 -6.68
CA ASP A 621 8.59 -22.20 -5.79
C ASP A 621 8.86 -23.55 -6.50
N PRO A 622 10.07 -24.14 -6.44
CA PRO A 622 11.27 -23.73 -5.67
C PRO A 622 12.12 -22.62 -6.29
N VAL A 623 11.73 -22.11 -7.45
CA VAL A 623 12.48 -21.07 -8.19
C VAL A 623 11.50 -19.95 -8.55
N ALA A 624 11.89 -18.71 -8.22
CA ALA A 624 11.10 -17.52 -8.46
C ALA A 624 10.79 -17.32 -9.95
N VAL A 625 9.79 -16.50 -10.23
CA VAL A 625 9.31 -16.28 -11.60
C VAL A 625 10.36 -15.48 -12.38
N GLN A 626 10.63 -15.92 -13.62
CA GLN A 626 11.41 -15.17 -14.60
C GLN A 626 10.52 -14.90 -15.82
N LEU A 627 10.36 -13.63 -16.19
CA LEU A 627 9.53 -13.26 -17.34
C LEU A 627 10.24 -13.51 -18.67
N GLY A 628 11.55 -13.29 -18.71
CA GLY A 628 12.43 -13.61 -19.84
C GLY A 628 13.50 -14.66 -19.50
N LYS A 629 14.30 -15.04 -20.50
CA LYS A 629 15.57 -15.77 -20.29
C LYS A 629 16.68 -15.03 -21.02
N ALA A 630 17.78 -14.79 -20.32
CA ALA A 630 19.00 -14.19 -20.87
C ALA A 630 19.67 -15.09 -21.91
#